data_AF-A0A961QPF1-F1
#
_entry.id   AF-A0A961QPF1-F1
#
_cell.length_a   1.000
_cell.length_b   1.000
_cell.length_c   1.000
_cell.angle_alpha   90.00
_cell.angle_beta   90.00
_cell.angle_gamma   90.00
#
_symmetry.space_group_name_H-M   'P 1'
#
loop_
_entity.id
_entity.type
_entity.pdbx_description
1 polymer ?
#
loop_
_entity_poly.entity_id
_entity_poly.type
_entity_poly.pdbx_seq_one_letter_code
_entity_poly.pdbx_strand_id
1 'polypeptide(L)'
;MISALRILLLALLLALPAAAQETVGPDYDAWEQTAARADEILADGTATDAQLSDLRAQIVKARNEFVAAQGANADQIETLRNQIAALGPAPAEGESEDATIAARRAELNERLARLQAPGITAGEAASHADGVIRKIDRITRDRQADKLLRLSPSAANPVNWPAAVSLFRWMGVWIYEETVWRFTRPINFETLRNNAPLIVGLLIVAGLLLARGGRWMGWLNEWLLTKTAMRGRELISGVVSIGQVVLPVIGAVLLTTALSSTAFFGPIMLRLFELMPIVLLIILQAWWLGGRVFPTRPGVSSALNLAEEGRTEGRFHAVMLGLATGLQVLLIDWIVPRAQDYLGGAGNVSADKAQEVAQRADAAISVLQVPLQIFAALVLFRMGQLLRKQGSLRREQDEDTAFRYKLLHWVGYAAIVIGICAPVLGVIGYVSAANALIWPAILSLGLLALVAVIQSFLAELYVMFGRGDETRREGLVPVLAGFVLMLAAMPILALIWGARIEDMAELWTSFRTGVSFGGVRISPTVFLTFAVVFAIGYMVTRLLQGALKSSILPKTTIDKGGQNAIISGLGYVGIFLAALLAISSAGIDLSSLAIVAGALSVGIGFGLQNIVSNFV
;
A
#
# COMPACT_ATOMS: atom_id res chain seq x y z
N MET A 1 23.48 -6.55 -22.83
CA MET A 1 22.45 -6.64 -21.77
C MET A 1 21.80 -5.30 -21.43
N ILE A 2 22.55 -4.19 -21.30
CA ILE A 2 21.98 -2.85 -20.99
C ILE A 2 21.13 -2.28 -22.14
N SER A 3 21.43 -2.65 -23.40
CA SER A 3 20.70 -2.20 -24.59
C SER A 3 19.33 -2.86 -24.74
N ALA A 4 19.19 -4.14 -24.36
CA ALA A 4 17.91 -4.86 -24.41
C ALA A 4 16.93 -4.35 -23.34
N LEU A 5 17.43 -3.97 -22.16
CA LEU A 5 16.63 -3.37 -21.09
C LEU A 5 16.11 -1.97 -21.48
N ARG A 6 16.90 -1.18 -22.21
CA ARG A 6 16.48 0.14 -22.74
C ARG A 6 15.44 0.03 -23.84
N ILE A 7 15.53 -0.98 -24.70
CA ILE A 7 14.52 -1.24 -25.75
C ILE A 7 13.22 -1.76 -25.12
N LEU A 8 13.31 -2.59 -24.07
CA LEU A 8 12.12 -3.04 -23.33
C LEU A 8 11.46 -1.90 -22.53
N LEU A 9 12.26 -0.99 -21.95
CA LEU A 9 11.76 0.21 -21.26
C LEU A 9 11.21 1.26 -22.23
N LEU A 10 11.82 1.45 -23.40
CA LEU A 10 11.25 2.31 -24.46
C LEU A 10 9.99 1.68 -25.08
N ALA A 11 9.92 0.36 -25.22
CA ALA A 11 8.72 -0.33 -25.69
C ALA A 11 7.58 -0.28 -24.66
N LEU A 12 7.89 -0.32 -23.36
CA LEU A 12 6.89 -0.08 -22.30
C LEU A 12 6.44 1.38 -22.21
N LEU A 13 7.33 2.34 -22.52
CA LEU A 13 7.01 3.78 -22.53
C LEU A 13 6.29 4.24 -23.81
N LEU A 14 6.42 3.49 -24.92
CA LEU A 14 5.72 3.76 -26.19
C LEU A 14 4.41 2.98 -26.36
N ALA A 15 4.08 2.05 -25.45
CA ALA A 15 2.80 1.33 -25.42
C ALA A 15 1.67 2.09 -24.70
N LEU A 16 1.89 3.36 -24.36
CA LEU A 16 0.90 4.26 -23.73
C LEU A 16 0.78 5.52 -24.60
N PRO A 17 0.14 5.45 -25.78
CA PRO A 17 -1.31 5.67 -25.81
C PRO A 17 -2.00 4.94 -26.98
N ALA A 18 -2.76 3.88 -26.71
CA ALA A 18 -3.72 3.32 -27.68
C ALA A 18 -4.90 2.68 -26.95
N ALA A 19 -5.57 3.48 -26.11
CA ALA A 19 -6.94 3.23 -25.70
C ALA A 19 -7.75 4.47 -26.07
N ALA A 20 -7.86 4.74 -27.37
CA ALA A 20 -8.97 5.53 -27.89
C ALA A 20 -10.18 4.59 -27.90
N GLN A 21 -10.80 4.47 -26.73
CA GLN A 21 -12.08 3.78 -26.58
C GLN A 21 -13.14 4.78 -27.08
N GLU A 22 -13.98 4.36 -28.02
CA GLU A 22 -15.16 5.13 -28.42
C GLU A 22 -15.92 5.54 -27.16
N THR A 23 -16.08 6.85 -26.97
CA THR A 23 -16.78 7.42 -25.81
C THR A 23 -18.27 7.21 -25.98
N VAL A 24 -18.74 5.98 -25.76
CA VAL A 24 -20.12 5.74 -25.37
C VAL A 24 -20.30 6.42 -24.02
N GLY A 25 -21.26 7.34 -23.92
CA GLY A 25 -21.56 8.04 -22.65
C GLY A 25 -21.96 7.06 -21.54
N PRO A 26 -21.96 7.50 -20.27
CA PRO A 26 -22.39 6.65 -19.16
C PRO A 26 -23.80 6.11 -19.38
N ASP A 27 -24.02 4.84 -19.04
CA ASP A 27 -25.35 4.22 -19.04
C ASP A 27 -26.09 4.61 -17.75
N TYR A 28 -26.92 5.65 -17.83
CA TYR A 28 -27.67 6.17 -16.69
C TYR A 28 -28.78 5.23 -16.22
N ASP A 29 -29.39 4.45 -17.12
CA ASP A 29 -30.45 3.50 -16.77
C ASP A 29 -29.88 2.31 -15.98
N ALA A 30 -28.72 1.81 -16.40
CA ALA A 30 -27.99 0.77 -15.65
C ALA A 30 -27.54 1.28 -14.27
N TRP A 31 -27.18 2.56 -14.17
CA TRP A 31 -26.83 3.18 -12.89
C TRP A 31 -28.02 3.29 -11.94
N GLU A 32 -29.19 3.73 -12.41
CA GLU A 32 -30.38 3.82 -11.55
C GLU A 32 -30.73 2.46 -10.93
N GLN A 33 -30.66 1.38 -11.72
CA GLN A 33 -30.89 0.02 -11.23
C GLN A 33 -29.83 -0.39 -10.19
N THR A 34 -28.57 -0.08 -10.44
CA THR A 34 -27.46 -0.39 -9.53
C THR A 34 -27.58 0.38 -8.21
N ALA A 35 -27.94 1.66 -8.28
CA ALA A 35 -28.11 2.52 -7.12
C ALA A 35 -29.32 2.10 -6.28
N ALA A 36 -30.46 1.78 -6.91
CA ALA A 36 -31.63 1.26 -6.23
C ALA A 36 -31.33 -0.06 -5.49
N ARG A 37 -30.60 -0.98 -6.14
CA ARG A 37 -30.14 -2.22 -5.51
C ARG A 37 -29.19 -1.95 -4.34
N ALA A 38 -28.28 -0.97 -4.48
CA ALA A 38 -27.37 -0.60 -3.42
C ALA A 38 -28.14 -0.09 -2.19
N ASP A 39 -29.13 0.76 -2.39
CA ASP A 39 -29.94 1.29 -1.29
C ASP A 39 -30.78 0.20 -0.60
N GLU A 40 -31.33 -0.75 -1.35
CA GLU A 40 -32.06 -1.90 -0.80
C GLU A 40 -31.14 -2.76 0.08
N ILE A 41 -29.96 -3.14 -0.44
CA ILE A 41 -28.96 -3.93 0.30
C ILE A 41 -28.52 -3.21 1.58
N LEU A 42 -28.35 -1.89 1.50
CA LEU A 42 -27.94 -1.07 2.65
C LEU A 42 -29.07 -0.82 3.65
N ALA A 43 -30.33 -0.87 3.21
CA ALA A 43 -31.50 -0.75 4.07
C ALA A 43 -31.80 -2.04 4.84
N ASP A 44 -31.63 -3.20 4.20
CA ASP A 44 -31.86 -4.52 4.80
C ASP A 44 -30.87 -4.84 5.92
N GLY A 45 -29.64 -4.31 5.84
CA GLY A 45 -28.63 -4.43 6.91
C GLY A 45 -28.03 -5.83 7.08
N THR A 46 -28.49 -6.82 6.33
CA THR A 46 -28.02 -8.22 6.36
C THR A 46 -26.75 -8.47 5.53
N ALA A 47 -26.35 -7.51 4.71
CA ALA A 47 -25.22 -7.64 3.80
C ALA A 47 -23.92 -7.98 4.55
N THR A 48 -23.19 -8.99 4.07
CA THR A 48 -21.86 -9.35 4.59
C THR A 48 -20.81 -8.31 4.23
N ASP A 49 -19.69 -8.27 4.96
CA ASP A 49 -18.60 -7.33 4.66
C ASP A 49 -18.02 -7.54 3.26
N ALA A 50 -18.02 -8.79 2.76
CA ALA A 50 -17.61 -9.11 1.39
C ALA A 50 -18.57 -8.52 0.35
N GLN A 51 -19.89 -8.64 0.57
CA GLN A 51 -20.90 -8.04 -0.30
C GLN A 51 -20.83 -6.51 -0.29
N LEU A 52 -20.61 -5.89 0.88
CA LEU A 52 -20.41 -4.44 1.00
C LEU A 52 -19.15 -3.98 0.27
N SER A 53 -18.07 -4.76 0.31
CA SER A 53 -16.84 -4.45 -0.41
C SER A 53 -17.02 -4.50 -1.93
N ASP A 54 -17.67 -5.55 -2.43
CA ASP A 54 -17.97 -5.71 -3.85
C ASP A 54 -18.92 -4.60 -4.34
N LEU A 55 -19.99 -4.32 -3.59
CA LEU A 55 -20.90 -3.22 -3.87
C LEU A 55 -20.15 -1.88 -3.94
N ARG A 56 -19.29 -1.59 -2.95
CA ARG A 56 -18.47 -0.37 -2.95
C ARG A 56 -17.61 -0.28 -4.20
N ALA A 57 -16.95 -1.36 -4.62
CA ALA A 57 -16.10 -1.37 -5.80
C ALA A 57 -16.90 -1.05 -7.08
N GLN A 58 -18.12 -1.61 -7.21
CA GLN A 58 -19.03 -1.31 -8.32
C GLN A 58 -19.45 0.17 -8.34
N ILE A 59 -19.86 0.72 -7.19
CA ILE A 59 -20.25 2.13 -7.07
C ILE A 59 -19.07 3.08 -7.35
N VAL A 60 -17.87 2.76 -6.86
CA VAL A 60 -16.65 3.54 -7.14
C VAL A 60 -16.35 3.56 -8.63
N LYS A 61 -16.52 2.43 -9.33
CA LYS A 61 -16.33 2.36 -10.78
C LYS A 61 -17.31 3.29 -11.51
N ALA A 62 -18.61 3.21 -11.21
CA ALA A 62 -19.63 4.08 -11.80
C ALA A 62 -19.35 5.57 -11.49
N ARG A 63 -19.01 5.91 -10.25
CA ARG A 63 -18.61 7.27 -9.83
C ARG A 63 -17.46 7.81 -10.68
N ASN A 64 -16.44 7.00 -10.95
CA ASN A 64 -15.31 7.42 -11.78
C ASN A 64 -15.71 7.67 -13.24
N GLU A 65 -16.64 6.87 -13.79
CA GLU A 65 -17.20 7.07 -15.13
C GLU A 65 -17.98 8.39 -15.20
N PHE A 66 -18.80 8.71 -14.19
CA PHE A 66 -19.51 9.99 -14.12
C PHE A 66 -18.58 11.18 -13.94
N VAL A 67 -17.57 11.09 -13.07
CA VAL A 67 -16.57 12.16 -12.90
C VAL A 67 -15.81 12.42 -14.20
N ALA A 68 -15.52 11.39 -14.99
CA ALA A 68 -14.94 11.56 -16.31
C ALA A 68 -15.91 12.26 -17.29
N ALA A 69 -17.20 11.89 -17.25
CA ALA A 69 -18.24 12.47 -18.11
C ALA A 69 -18.55 13.95 -17.80
N GLN A 70 -18.36 14.41 -16.56
CA GLN A 70 -18.51 15.83 -16.18
C GLN A 70 -17.64 16.77 -17.03
N GLY A 71 -16.46 16.31 -17.45
CA GLY A 71 -15.49 17.09 -18.23
C GLY A 71 -15.63 16.97 -19.75
N ALA A 72 -16.54 16.15 -20.27
CA ALA A 72 -16.55 15.77 -21.70
C ALA A 72 -16.74 16.96 -22.66
N ASN A 73 -17.50 17.98 -22.26
CA ASN A 73 -17.79 19.17 -23.07
C ASN A 73 -17.06 20.44 -22.59
N ALA A 74 -16.05 20.31 -21.73
CA ALA A 74 -15.43 21.46 -21.05
C ALA A 74 -14.93 22.54 -22.04
N ASP A 75 -14.18 22.16 -23.07
CA ASP A 75 -13.61 23.10 -24.05
C ASP A 75 -14.69 23.83 -24.88
N GLN A 76 -15.77 23.11 -25.23
CA GLN A 76 -16.89 23.68 -25.98
C GLN A 76 -17.71 24.64 -25.12
N ILE A 77 -17.93 24.29 -23.85
CA ILE A 77 -18.59 25.14 -22.85
C ILE A 77 -17.77 26.42 -22.64
N GLU A 78 -16.44 26.31 -22.51
CA GLU A 78 -15.56 27.47 -22.37
C GLU A 78 -15.59 28.36 -23.61
N THR A 79 -15.54 27.76 -24.81
CA THR A 79 -15.65 28.50 -26.08
C THR A 79 -16.96 29.29 -26.16
N LEU A 80 -18.10 28.66 -25.80
CA LEU A 80 -19.41 29.33 -25.78
C LEU A 80 -19.50 30.43 -24.73
N ARG A 81 -18.94 30.22 -23.52
CA ARG A 81 -18.86 31.25 -22.49
C ARG A 81 -18.06 32.46 -22.97
N ASN A 82 -16.94 32.23 -23.66
CA ASN A 82 -16.13 33.31 -24.24
C ASN A 82 -16.88 34.05 -25.35
N GLN A 83 -17.66 33.35 -26.19
CA GLN A 83 -18.51 33.98 -27.20
C GLN A 83 -19.62 34.84 -26.56
N ILE A 84 -20.27 34.35 -25.49
CA ILE A 84 -21.29 35.10 -24.76
C ILE A 84 -20.67 36.33 -24.08
N ALA A 85 -19.50 36.19 -23.46
CA ALA A 85 -18.79 37.30 -22.82
C ALA A 85 -18.40 38.39 -23.83
N ALA A 86 -18.04 38.00 -25.07
CA ALA A 86 -17.73 38.94 -26.15
C ALA A 86 -18.94 39.77 -26.62
N LEU A 87 -20.18 39.32 -26.36
CA LEU A 87 -21.40 40.09 -26.65
C LEU A 87 -21.63 41.24 -25.66
N GLY A 88 -20.82 41.35 -24.59
CA GLY A 88 -20.99 42.36 -23.55
C GLY A 88 -21.93 41.93 -22.41
N PRO A 89 -22.01 42.73 -21.33
CA PRO A 89 -22.85 42.42 -20.17
C PRO A 89 -24.34 42.37 -20.56
N ALA A 90 -25.13 41.60 -19.82
CA ALA A 90 -26.57 41.60 -19.96
C ALA A 90 -27.16 43.00 -19.63
N PRO A 91 -28.23 43.43 -20.30
CA PRO A 91 -28.90 44.69 -19.99
C PRO A 91 -29.30 44.74 -18.51
N ALA A 92 -29.16 45.91 -17.89
CA ALA A 92 -29.72 46.12 -16.55
C ALA A 92 -31.26 46.02 -16.61
N GLU A 93 -31.92 45.68 -15.50
CA GLU A 93 -33.38 45.61 -15.44
C GLU A 93 -34.02 46.90 -15.98
N GLY A 94 -34.73 46.79 -17.10
CA GLY A 94 -35.40 47.92 -17.77
C GLY A 94 -34.68 48.52 -18.98
N GLU A 95 -33.46 48.07 -19.31
CA GLU A 95 -32.76 48.46 -20.54
C GLU A 95 -33.03 47.47 -21.68
N SER A 96 -33.29 47.98 -22.88
CA SER A 96 -33.51 47.16 -24.07
C SER A 96 -32.20 46.93 -24.82
N GLU A 97 -31.86 45.67 -25.03
CA GLU A 97 -30.78 45.26 -25.93
C GLU A 97 -31.21 45.41 -27.39
N ASP A 98 -30.22 45.53 -28.30
CA ASP A 98 -30.48 45.37 -29.73
C ASP A 98 -31.07 43.97 -30.00
N ALA A 99 -32.14 43.92 -30.79
CA ALA A 99 -32.89 42.69 -31.04
C ALA A 99 -32.02 41.57 -31.66
N THR A 100 -30.99 41.91 -32.43
CA THR A 100 -30.08 40.91 -33.04
C THR A 100 -29.10 40.32 -32.04
N ILE A 101 -28.59 41.15 -31.11
CA ILE A 101 -27.69 40.71 -30.04
C ILE A 101 -28.46 39.86 -29.02
N ALA A 102 -29.68 40.28 -28.67
CA ALA A 102 -30.57 39.54 -27.77
C ALA A 102 -30.89 38.14 -28.33
N ALA A 103 -31.25 38.05 -29.62
CA ALA A 103 -31.50 36.77 -30.30
C ALA A 103 -30.24 35.88 -30.32
N ARG A 104 -29.07 36.46 -30.58
CA ARG A 104 -27.81 35.72 -30.60
C ARG A 104 -27.40 35.23 -29.21
N ARG A 105 -27.56 36.05 -28.17
CA ARG A 105 -27.29 35.64 -26.78
C ARG A 105 -28.23 34.51 -26.36
N ALA A 106 -29.51 34.58 -26.71
CA ALA A 106 -30.49 33.51 -26.43
C ALA A 106 -30.07 32.18 -27.09
N GLU A 107 -29.68 32.20 -28.37
CA GLU A 107 -29.21 31.02 -29.09
C GLU A 107 -27.95 30.39 -28.45
N LEU A 108 -26.95 31.22 -28.11
CA LEU A 108 -25.72 30.73 -27.47
C LEU A 108 -25.98 30.18 -26.08
N ASN A 109 -26.87 30.80 -25.30
CA ASN A 109 -27.29 30.29 -23.98
C ASN A 109 -28.03 28.96 -24.09
N GLU A 110 -28.89 28.77 -25.10
CA GLU A 110 -29.57 27.50 -25.33
C GLU A 110 -28.57 26.38 -25.68
N ARG A 111 -27.60 26.67 -26.56
CA ARG A 111 -26.52 25.73 -26.90
C ARG A 111 -25.66 25.41 -25.68
N LEU A 112 -25.33 26.42 -24.87
CA LEU A 112 -24.58 26.26 -23.63
C LEU A 112 -25.34 25.35 -22.64
N ALA A 113 -26.64 25.56 -22.45
CA ALA A 113 -27.48 24.74 -21.59
C ALA A 113 -27.52 23.27 -22.06
N ARG A 114 -27.64 23.03 -23.37
CA ARG A 114 -27.61 21.67 -23.94
C ARG A 114 -26.27 20.96 -23.70
N LEU A 115 -25.14 21.68 -23.81
CA LEU A 115 -23.82 21.10 -23.56
C LEU A 115 -23.50 20.90 -22.08
N GLN A 116 -24.09 21.73 -21.21
CA GLN A 116 -23.97 21.61 -19.75
C GLN A 116 -24.82 20.49 -19.18
N ALA A 117 -25.99 20.20 -19.76
CA ALA A 117 -26.93 19.22 -19.22
C ALA A 117 -26.29 17.84 -18.92
N PRO A 118 -25.52 17.20 -19.83
CA PRO A 118 -24.85 15.93 -19.54
C PRO A 118 -23.84 16.03 -18.38
N GLY A 119 -23.15 17.16 -18.25
CA GLY A 119 -22.20 17.40 -17.16
C GLY A 119 -22.90 17.57 -15.81
N ILE A 120 -24.08 18.19 -15.79
CA ILE A 120 -24.92 18.32 -14.59
C ILE A 120 -25.47 16.95 -14.17
N THR A 121 -26.01 16.16 -15.10
CA THR A 121 -26.52 14.81 -14.82
C THR A 121 -25.40 13.88 -14.33
N ALA A 122 -24.21 13.93 -14.94
CA ALA A 122 -23.04 13.23 -14.43
C ALA A 122 -22.58 13.76 -13.06
N GLY A 123 -22.73 15.07 -12.81
CA GLY A 123 -22.55 15.72 -11.51
C GLY A 123 -23.43 15.13 -10.40
N GLU A 124 -24.72 15.03 -10.69
CA GLU A 124 -25.72 14.46 -9.81
C GLU A 124 -25.46 12.97 -9.53
N ALA A 125 -25.25 12.18 -10.58
CA ALA A 125 -24.98 10.73 -10.46
C ALA A 125 -23.69 10.45 -9.67
N ALA A 126 -22.62 11.21 -9.91
CA ALA A 126 -21.39 11.11 -9.13
C ALA A 126 -21.61 11.45 -7.64
N SER A 127 -22.39 12.51 -7.37
CA SER A 127 -22.72 12.92 -6.00
C SER A 127 -23.56 11.88 -5.27
N HIS A 128 -24.51 11.24 -5.98
CA HIS A 128 -25.29 10.14 -5.46
C HIS A 128 -24.39 8.94 -5.12
N ALA A 129 -23.50 8.56 -6.03
CA ALA A 129 -22.54 7.48 -5.82
C ALA A 129 -21.62 7.74 -4.61
N ASP A 130 -21.12 8.97 -4.44
CA ASP A 130 -20.36 9.37 -3.26
C ASP A 130 -21.19 9.25 -1.96
N GLY A 131 -22.49 9.54 -2.03
CA GLY A 131 -23.44 9.32 -0.93
C GLY A 131 -23.50 7.84 -0.50
N VAL A 132 -23.67 6.94 -1.47
CA VAL A 132 -23.72 5.48 -1.25
C VAL A 132 -22.39 4.97 -0.71
N ILE A 133 -21.24 5.41 -1.26
CA ILE A 133 -19.91 5.03 -0.77
C ILE A 133 -19.74 5.46 0.69
N ARG A 134 -20.09 6.70 1.05
CA ARG A 134 -20.01 7.17 2.44
C ARG A 134 -20.88 6.35 3.39
N LYS A 135 -22.05 5.90 2.95
CA LYS A 135 -22.95 5.04 3.73
C LYS A 135 -22.32 3.66 3.96
N ILE A 136 -21.76 3.03 2.92
CA ILE A 136 -21.03 1.76 3.04
C ILE A 136 -19.83 1.90 3.99
N ASP A 137 -19.07 2.99 3.85
CA ASP A 137 -17.88 3.24 4.68
C ASP A 137 -18.24 3.44 6.15
N ARG A 138 -19.33 4.17 6.44
CA ARG A 138 -19.84 4.30 7.80
C ARG A 138 -20.25 2.94 8.38
N ILE A 139 -21.09 2.18 7.69
CA ILE A 139 -21.54 0.85 8.14
C ILE A 139 -20.33 -0.08 8.41
N THR A 140 -19.35 -0.07 7.52
CA THR A 140 -18.16 -0.92 7.68
C THR A 140 -17.32 -0.51 8.88
N ARG A 141 -17.10 0.80 9.08
CA ARG A 141 -16.35 1.32 10.23
C ARG A 141 -17.06 1.05 11.55
N ASP A 142 -18.39 1.23 11.59
CA ASP A 142 -19.20 0.94 12.77
C ASP A 142 -19.11 -0.55 13.13
N ARG A 143 -19.26 -1.46 12.15
CA ARG A 143 -19.07 -2.90 12.36
C ARG A 143 -17.66 -3.27 12.82
N GLN A 144 -16.63 -2.62 12.28
CA GLN A 144 -15.24 -2.83 12.74
C GLN A 144 -15.07 -2.37 14.19
N ALA A 145 -15.61 -1.21 14.57
CA ALA A 145 -15.58 -0.72 15.93
C ALA A 145 -16.32 -1.68 16.88
N ASP A 146 -17.50 -2.15 16.50
CA ASP A 146 -18.29 -3.12 17.27
C ASP A 146 -17.53 -4.44 17.46
N LYS A 147 -16.85 -4.95 16.42
CA LYS A 147 -16.03 -6.17 16.53
C LYS A 147 -14.86 -6.01 17.51
N LEU A 148 -14.24 -4.82 17.57
CA LEU A 148 -13.12 -4.54 18.48
C LEU A 148 -13.60 -4.34 19.93
N LEU A 149 -14.78 -3.72 20.10
CA LEU A 149 -15.38 -3.46 21.41
C LEU A 149 -16.25 -4.63 21.92
N ARG A 150 -16.42 -5.69 21.13
CA ARG A 150 -17.13 -6.89 21.54
C ARG A 150 -16.40 -7.57 22.69
N LEU A 151 -17.11 -7.74 23.79
CA LEU A 151 -16.66 -8.51 24.94
C LEU A 151 -17.02 -9.99 24.75
N SER A 152 -16.01 -10.82 24.47
CA SER A 152 -16.16 -12.27 24.43
C SER A 152 -16.10 -12.88 25.83
N PRO A 153 -16.67 -14.09 26.05
CA PRO A 153 -16.53 -14.78 27.33
C PRO A 153 -15.05 -14.93 27.71
N SER A 154 -14.67 -14.37 28.87
CA SER A 154 -13.27 -14.29 29.29
C SER A 154 -12.64 -15.68 29.43
N ALA A 155 -11.45 -15.84 28.86
CA ALA A 155 -10.64 -17.05 29.01
C ALA A 155 -10.15 -17.27 30.46
N ALA A 156 -10.12 -16.20 31.28
CA ALA A 156 -9.73 -16.29 32.68
C ALA A 156 -10.77 -16.99 33.54
N ASN A 157 -12.03 -17.06 33.09
CA ASN A 157 -13.10 -17.74 33.80
C ASN A 157 -13.08 -19.25 33.48
N PRO A 158 -12.80 -20.13 34.48
CA PRO A 158 -12.74 -21.58 34.27
C PRO A 158 -14.05 -22.18 33.75
N VAL A 159 -15.19 -21.51 33.95
CA VAL A 159 -16.50 -21.94 33.42
C VAL A 159 -16.51 -22.06 31.89
N ASN A 160 -15.66 -21.30 31.20
CA ASN A 160 -15.57 -21.30 29.74
C ASN A 160 -14.68 -22.42 29.17
N TRP A 161 -13.86 -23.07 30.01
CA TRP A 161 -12.87 -24.04 29.58
C TRP A 161 -13.45 -25.37 29.06
N PRO A 162 -14.53 -25.93 29.65
CA PRO A 162 -15.15 -27.13 29.11
C PRO A 162 -15.57 -27.00 27.65
N ALA A 163 -15.96 -25.80 27.20
CA ALA A 163 -16.31 -25.55 25.80
C ALA A 163 -15.10 -25.81 24.86
N ALA A 164 -13.91 -25.31 25.20
CA ALA A 164 -12.69 -25.56 24.44
C ALA A 164 -12.28 -27.04 24.43
N VAL A 165 -12.35 -27.70 25.59
CA VAL A 165 -12.03 -29.14 25.70
C VAL A 165 -13.01 -29.98 24.87
N SER A 166 -14.30 -29.64 24.92
CA SER A 166 -15.33 -30.35 24.15
C SER A 166 -15.13 -30.21 22.65
N LEU A 167 -14.74 -29.02 22.17
CA LEU A 167 -14.42 -28.77 20.77
C LEU A 167 -13.25 -29.64 20.29
N PHE A 168 -12.14 -29.67 21.06
CA PHE A 168 -11.00 -30.51 20.70
C PHE A 168 -11.31 -31.99 20.74
N ARG A 169 -12.05 -32.43 21.77
CA ARG A 169 -12.48 -33.84 21.87
C ARG A 169 -13.35 -34.22 20.68
N TRP A 170 -14.32 -33.39 20.32
CA TRP A 170 -15.18 -33.64 19.17
C TRP A 170 -14.38 -33.70 17.87
N MET A 171 -13.49 -32.74 17.64
CA MET A 171 -12.65 -32.72 16.44
C MET A 171 -11.76 -33.96 16.37
N GLY A 172 -11.18 -34.39 17.50
CA GLY A 172 -10.38 -35.61 17.59
C GLY A 172 -11.18 -36.88 17.31
N VAL A 173 -12.37 -37.01 17.88
CA VAL A 173 -13.30 -38.13 17.62
C VAL A 173 -13.71 -38.16 16.16
N TRP A 174 -14.09 -37.01 15.60
CA TRP A 174 -14.49 -36.90 14.20
C TRP A 174 -13.35 -37.29 13.25
N ILE A 175 -12.14 -36.77 13.49
CA ILE A 175 -10.96 -37.11 12.68
C ILE A 175 -10.68 -38.61 12.78
N TYR A 176 -10.77 -39.18 13.98
CA TYR A 176 -10.57 -40.61 14.18
C TYR A 176 -11.60 -41.46 13.43
N GLU A 177 -12.89 -41.18 13.64
CA GLU A 177 -14.00 -41.92 13.00
C GLU A 177 -13.93 -41.82 11.48
N GLU A 178 -13.75 -40.61 10.93
CA GLU A 178 -13.64 -40.39 9.49
C GLU A 178 -12.40 -41.10 8.91
N THR A 179 -11.27 -41.03 9.60
CA THR A 179 -10.03 -41.69 9.15
C THR A 179 -10.22 -43.21 9.17
N VAL A 180 -10.69 -43.80 10.26
CA VAL A 180 -10.95 -45.25 10.35
C VAL A 180 -11.95 -45.70 9.28
N TRP A 181 -13.01 -44.92 9.06
CA TRP A 181 -13.98 -45.18 8.01
C TRP A 181 -13.35 -45.15 6.61
N ARG A 182 -12.46 -44.19 6.32
CA ARG A 182 -11.74 -44.13 5.04
C ARG A 182 -10.74 -45.27 4.87
N PHE A 183 -10.06 -45.66 5.93
CA PHE A 183 -9.09 -46.77 5.92
C PHE A 183 -9.74 -48.15 5.81
N THR A 184 -11.04 -48.28 6.08
CA THR A 184 -11.77 -49.55 5.94
C THR A 184 -12.48 -49.69 4.59
N ARG A 185 -12.48 -48.64 3.76
CA ARG A 185 -13.16 -48.60 2.46
C ARG A 185 -12.25 -49.16 1.34
N PRO A 186 -12.63 -50.24 0.64
CA PRO A 186 -11.82 -50.82 -0.45
C PRO A 186 -11.50 -49.84 -1.57
N ILE A 187 -12.44 -48.95 -1.91
CA ILE A 187 -12.28 -47.93 -2.98
C ILE A 187 -11.08 -46.98 -2.75
N ASN A 188 -10.75 -46.71 -1.48
CA ASN A 188 -9.62 -45.84 -1.15
C ASN A 188 -8.28 -46.55 -1.38
N PHE A 189 -8.22 -47.87 -1.14
CA PHE A 189 -7.04 -48.67 -1.49
C PHE A 189 -6.85 -48.80 -3.00
N GLU A 190 -7.94 -48.90 -3.76
CA GLU A 190 -7.86 -48.86 -5.22
C GLU A 190 -7.30 -47.53 -5.71
N THR A 191 -7.78 -46.42 -5.14
CA THR A 191 -7.27 -45.07 -5.43
C THR A 191 -5.78 -44.94 -5.08
N LEU A 192 -5.37 -45.41 -3.90
CA LEU A 192 -3.96 -45.46 -3.49
C LEU A 192 -3.11 -46.25 -4.48
N ARG A 193 -3.56 -47.45 -4.88
CA ARG A 193 -2.82 -48.33 -5.79
C ARG A 193 -2.67 -47.71 -7.18
N ASN A 194 -3.72 -47.09 -7.70
CA ASN A 194 -3.71 -46.42 -8.99
C ASN A 194 -2.77 -45.20 -8.98
N ASN A 195 -2.71 -44.47 -7.87
CA ASN A 195 -1.83 -43.32 -7.69
C ASN A 195 -0.45 -43.66 -7.12
N ALA A 196 -0.15 -44.93 -6.84
CA ALA A 196 1.04 -45.33 -6.09
C ALA A 196 2.37 -44.84 -6.71
N PRO A 197 2.59 -44.92 -8.05
CA PRO A 197 3.82 -44.40 -8.64
C PRO A 197 4.00 -42.90 -8.42
N LEU A 198 2.92 -42.12 -8.57
CA LEU A 198 2.92 -40.68 -8.32
C LEU A 198 3.19 -40.37 -6.86
N ILE A 199 2.49 -41.03 -5.93
CA ILE A 199 2.62 -40.81 -4.49
C ILE A 199 4.05 -41.12 -4.03
N VAL A 200 4.61 -42.26 -4.44
CA VAL A 200 5.98 -42.64 -4.07
C VAL A 200 6.98 -41.62 -4.63
N GLY A 201 6.83 -41.20 -5.89
CA GLY A 201 7.68 -40.17 -6.48
C GLY A 201 7.62 -38.84 -5.72
N LEU A 202 6.41 -38.37 -5.39
CA LEU A 202 6.20 -37.15 -4.61
C LEU A 202 6.80 -37.26 -3.21
N LEU A 203 6.60 -38.38 -2.50
CA LEU A 203 7.14 -38.59 -1.15
C LEU A 203 8.67 -38.60 -1.12
N ILE A 204 9.32 -39.22 -2.11
CA ILE A 204 10.78 -39.25 -2.22
C ILE A 204 11.32 -37.83 -2.40
N VAL A 205 10.76 -37.07 -3.36
CA VAL A 205 11.20 -35.69 -3.64
C VAL A 205 10.89 -34.78 -2.45
N ALA A 206 9.69 -34.90 -1.86
CA ALA A 206 9.29 -34.14 -0.68
C ALA A 206 10.24 -34.40 0.50
N GLY A 207 10.49 -35.66 0.83
CA GLY A 207 11.40 -36.06 1.90
C GLY A 207 12.82 -35.57 1.67
N LEU A 208 13.32 -35.64 0.43
CA LEU A 208 14.63 -35.12 0.05
C LEU A 208 14.73 -33.59 0.24
N LEU A 209 13.75 -32.85 -0.28
CA LEU A 209 13.72 -31.38 -0.18
C LEU A 209 13.55 -30.90 1.27
N LEU A 210 12.71 -31.55 2.07
CA LEU A 210 12.52 -31.22 3.49
C LEU A 210 13.77 -31.52 4.32
N ALA A 211 14.41 -32.69 4.12
CA ALA A 211 15.55 -33.10 4.92
C ALA A 211 16.87 -32.42 4.51
N ARG A 212 17.04 -32.10 3.22
CA ARG A 212 18.31 -31.65 2.65
C ARG A 212 18.24 -30.31 1.93
N GLY A 213 17.08 -29.85 1.44
CA GLY A 213 16.95 -28.63 0.64
C GLY A 213 17.54 -27.39 1.32
N GLY A 214 17.19 -27.16 2.59
CA GLY A 214 17.76 -26.05 3.37
C GLY A 214 19.28 -26.15 3.55
N ARG A 215 19.79 -27.36 3.85
CA ARG A 215 21.23 -27.61 4.04
C ARG A 215 22.02 -27.46 2.74
N TRP A 216 21.50 -27.93 1.62
CA TRP A 216 22.12 -27.77 0.30
C TRP A 216 22.27 -26.31 -0.09
N MET A 217 21.23 -25.50 0.13
CA MET A 217 21.29 -24.06 -0.14
C MET A 217 22.18 -23.33 0.86
N GLY A 218 22.26 -23.79 2.12
CA GLY A 218 23.25 -23.34 3.11
C GLY A 218 24.68 -23.59 2.66
N TRP A 219 24.98 -24.84 2.29
CA TRP A 219 26.28 -25.23 1.77
C TRP A 219 26.65 -24.48 0.49
N LEU A 220 25.73 -24.37 -0.47
CA LEU A 220 25.94 -23.63 -1.72
C LEU A 220 26.22 -22.15 -1.45
N ASN A 221 25.49 -21.57 -0.49
CA ASN A 221 25.70 -20.21 -0.04
C ASN A 221 27.11 -20.02 0.55
N GLU A 222 27.57 -20.92 1.42
CA GLU A 222 28.92 -20.86 1.97
C GLU A 222 30.01 -21.07 0.93
N TRP A 223 29.81 -22.03 0.02
CA TRP A 223 30.71 -22.30 -1.09
C TRP A 223 30.85 -21.11 -2.05
N LEU A 224 29.76 -20.39 -2.35
CA LEU A 224 29.81 -19.16 -3.12
C LEU A 224 30.58 -18.06 -2.39
N LEU A 225 30.43 -17.99 -1.06
CA LEU A 225 31.13 -17.02 -0.22
C LEU A 225 32.64 -17.31 -0.15
N THR A 226 33.11 -18.55 -0.28
CA THR A 226 34.55 -18.87 -0.26
C THR A 226 35.27 -18.57 -1.57
N LYS A 227 34.57 -18.41 -2.70
CA LYS A 227 35.20 -17.98 -3.97
C LYS A 227 35.44 -16.46 -3.97
N THR A 228 36.67 -16.08 -3.62
CA THR A 228 37.12 -14.72 -3.26
C THR A 228 37.18 -13.68 -4.38
N ALA A 229 36.95 -14.04 -5.66
CA ALA A 229 37.20 -13.13 -6.79
C ALA A 229 35.95 -12.59 -7.52
N MET A 230 34.72 -12.99 -7.13
CA MET A 230 33.52 -12.55 -7.86
C MET A 230 32.96 -11.23 -7.30
N ARG A 231 32.93 -10.18 -8.13
CA ARG A 231 32.14 -8.98 -7.86
C ARG A 231 30.68 -9.36 -7.66
N GLY A 232 30.07 -8.92 -6.55
CA GLY A 232 28.67 -9.20 -6.23
C GLY A 232 28.38 -10.55 -5.60
N ARG A 233 29.38 -11.16 -4.95
CA ARG A 233 29.24 -12.38 -4.15
C ARG A 233 28.12 -12.29 -3.11
N GLU A 234 28.00 -11.16 -2.41
CA GLU A 234 26.98 -10.94 -1.37
C GLU A 234 25.56 -10.95 -1.97
N LEU A 235 25.40 -10.36 -3.17
CA LEU A 235 24.14 -10.37 -3.91
C LEU A 235 23.71 -11.80 -4.29
N ILE A 236 24.61 -12.56 -4.89
CA ILE A 236 24.34 -13.95 -5.31
C ILE A 236 24.05 -14.81 -4.07
N SER A 237 24.81 -14.63 -2.99
CA SER A 237 24.56 -15.24 -1.69
C SER A 237 23.17 -14.87 -1.14
N GLY A 238 22.77 -13.60 -1.29
CA GLY A 238 21.42 -13.08 -1.05
C GLY A 238 20.35 -13.93 -1.70
N VAL A 239 20.40 -14.00 -3.03
CA VAL A 239 19.42 -14.75 -3.85
C VAL A 239 19.42 -16.24 -3.52
N VAL A 240 20.60 -16.86 -3.42
CA VAL A 240 20.76 -18.29 -3.13
C VAL A 240 20.18 -18.63 -1.75
N SER A 241 20.31 -17.73 -0.77
CA SER A 241 19.72 -17.99 0.56
C SER A 241 18.20 -18.07 0.56
N ILE A 242 17.50 -17.47 -0.41
CA ILE A 242 16.04 -17.61 -0.55
C ILE A 242 15.66 -19.08 -0.76
N GLY A 243 16.52 -19.85 -1.44
CA GLY A 243 16.33 -21.29 -1.62
C GLY A 243 16.31 -22.08 -0.32
N GLN A 244 16.87 -21.56 0.78
CA GLN A 244 16.78 -22.20 2.09
C GLN A 244 15.34 -22.21 2.64
N VAL A 245 14.52 -21.27 2.19
CA VAL A 245 13.08 -21.18 2.51
C VAL A 245 12.26 -21.87 1.44
N VAL A 246 12.52 -21.58 0.17
CA VAL A 246 11.69 -22.05 -0.96
C VAL A 246 11.75 -23.57 -1.12
N LEU A 247 12.92 -24.20 -1.04
CA LEU A 247 13.03 -25.65 -1.28
C LEU A 247 12.27 -26.50 -0.24
N PRO A 248 12.40 -26.27 1.08
CA PRO A 248 11.58 -26.99 2.05
C PRO A 248 10.07 -26.73 1.89
N VAL A 249 9.67 -25.52 1.53
CA VAL A 249 8.25 -25.19 1.28
C VAL A 249 7.71 -25.97 0.07
N ILE A 250 8.47 -26.04 -1.03
CA ILE A 250 8.12 -26.91 -2.17
C ILE A 250 8.01 -28.36 -1.70
N GLY A 251 8.95 -28.84 -0.88
CA GLY A 251 8.88 -30.18 -0.29
C GLY A 251 7.60 -30.42 0.52
N ALA A 252 7.17 -29.45 1.32
CA ALA A 252 5.91 -29.52 2.08
C ALA A 252 4.67 -29.50 1.19
N VAL A 253 4.67 -28.70 0.11
CA VAL A 253 3.58 -28.71 -0.89
C VAL A 253 3.49 -30.09 -1.54
N LEU A 254 4.61 -30.65 -1.99
CA LEU A 254 4.65 -31.99 -2.59
C LEU A 254 4.18 -33.08 -1.61
N LEU A 255 4.56 -32.97 -0.33
CA LEU A 255 4.07 -33.87 0.71
C LEU A 255 2.54 -33.78 0.86
N THR A 256 2.00 -32.56 0.87
CA THR A 256 0.56 -32.31 0.95
C THR A 256 -0.17 -32.88 -0.26
N THR A 257 0.36 -32.66 -1.47
CA THR A 257 -0.17 -33.26 -2.70
C THR A 257 -0.14 -34.79 -2.66
N ALA A 258 0.93 -35.38 -2.14
CA ALA A 258 1.05 -36.83 -1.97
C ALA A 258 -0.02 -37.37 -1.02
N LEU A 259 -0.21 -36.72 0.14
CA LEU A 259 -1.23 -37.11 1.12
C LEU A 259 -2.64 -36.96 0.57
N SER A 260 -2.93 -35.88 -0.16
CA SER A 260 -4.24 -35.67 -0.79
C SER A 260 -4.58 -36.73 -1.84
N SER A 261 -3.57 -37.26 -2.54
CA SER A 261 -3.72 -38.30 -3.57
C SER A 261 -4.05 -39.70 -2.99
N THR A 262 -3.94 -39.91 -1.68
CA THR A 262 -4.19 -41.22 -1.03
C THR A 262 -5.66 -41.54 -0.79
N ALA A 263 -6.56 -40.54 -0.85
CA ALA A 263 -7.98 -40.62 -0.45
C ALA A 263 -8.26 -41.04 1.01
N PHE A 264 -7.23 -41.28 1.83
CA PHE A 264 -7.38 -41.73 3.21
C PHE A 264 -7.75 -40.63 4.21
N PHE A 265 -7.54 -39.37 3.85
CA PHE A 265 -7.78 -38.23 4.73
C PHE A 265 -9.05 -37.49 4.35
N GLY A 266 -9.89 -37.19 5.35
CA GLY A 266 -11.10 -36.41 5.15
C GLY A 266 -10.85 -34.90 5.06
N PRO A 267 -11.88 -34.10 4.74
CA PRO A 267 -11.76 -32.66 4.54
C PRO A 267 -11.07 -31.90 5.69
N ILE A 268 -11.32 -32.28 6.96
CA ILE A 268 -10.70 -31.62 8.12
C ILE A 268 -9.18 -31.82 8.14
N MET A 269 -8.71 -33.05 7.88
CA MET A 269 -7.28 -33.37 7.86
C MET A 269 -6.60 -32.84 6.60
N LEU A 270 -7.28 -32.90 5.44
CA LEU A 270 -6.76 -32.30 4.20
C LEU A 270 -6.55 -30.80 4.36
N ARG A 271 -7.49 -30.09 5.01
CA ARG A 271 -7.31 -28.67 5.30
C ARG A 271 -6.12 -28.39 6.21
N LEU A 272 -5.86 -29.25 7.20
CA LEU A 272 -4.65 -29.13 8.03
C LEU A 272 -3.38 -29.25 7.17
N PHE A 273 -3.34 -30.23 6.28
CA PHE A 273 -2.18 -30.45 5.41
C PHE A 273 -1.98 -29.28 4.44
N GLU A 274 -3.05 -28.73 3.85
CA GLU A 274 -2.99 -27.52 3.01
C GLU A 274 -2.36 -26.31 3.73
N LEU A 275 -2.55 -26.20 5.05
CA LEU A 275 -1.99 -25.11 5.85
C LEU A 275 -0.52 -25.36 6.25
N MET A 276 -0.05 -26.62 6.31
CA MET A 276 1.32 -26.95 6.73
C MET A 276 2.42 -26.24 5.89
N PRO A 277 2.35 -26.18 4.55
CA PRO A 277 3.30 -25.41 3.75
C PRO A 277 3.31 -23.91 4.08
N ILE A 278 2.14 -23.33 4.37
CA ILE A 278 2.01 -21.91 4.73
C ILE A 278 2.63 -21.65 6.10
N VAL A 279 2.33 -22.50 7.09
CA VAL A 279 2.92 -22.43 8.43
C VAL A 279 4.44 -22.59 8.37
N LEU A 280 4.92 -23.56 7.59
CA LEU A 280 6.35 -23.76 7.37
C LEU A 280 6.99 -22.54 6.72
N LEU A 281 6.35 -21.95 5.70
CA LEU A 281 6.83 -20.73 5.04
C LEU A 281 6.97 -19.58 6.03
N ILE A 282 5.97 -19.35 6.90
CA ILE A 282 6.00 -18.28 7.91
C ILE A 282 7.18 -18.48 8.87
N ILE A 283 7.36 -19.70 9.39
CA ILE A 283 8.44 -20.01 10.34
C ILE A 283 9.82 -19.87 9.66
N LEU A 284 9.98 -20.43 8.46
CA LEU A 284 11.24 -20.37 7.72
C LEU A 284 11.57 -18.95 7.24
N GLN A 285 10.58 -18.16 6.86
CA GLN A 285 10.75 -16.75 6.52
C GLN A 285 11.22 -15.97 7.75
N ALA A 286 10.60 -16.17 8.91
CA ALA A 286 11.00 -15.51 10.15
C ALA A 286 12.42 -15.92 10.59
N TRP A 287 12.77 -17.21 10.46
CA TRP A 287 14.12 -17.71 10.66
C TRP A 287 15.14 -17.06 9.71
N TRP A 288 14.81 -16.99 8.42
CA TRP A 288 15.67 -16.41 7.39
C TRP A 288 15.86 -14.89 7.58
N LEU A 289 14.77 -14.15 7.82
CA LEU A 289 14.81 -12.71 8.12
C LEU A 289 15.61 -12.45 9.40
N GLY A 290 15.38 -13.25 10.45
CA GLY A 290 16.16 -13.19 11.69
C GLY A 290 17.65 -13.41 11.44
N GLY A 291 18.02 -14.42 10.64
CA GLY A 291 19.41 -14.68 10.25
C GLY A 291 20.06 -13.55 9.46
N ARG A 292 19.28 -12.80 8.66
CA ARG A 292 19.76 -11.68 7.85
C ARG A 292 19.91 -10.38 8.65
N VAL A 293 18.94 -10.06 9.50
CA VAL A 293 18.99 -8.85 10.37
C VAL A 293 20.01 -9.02 11.50
N PHE A 294 20.11 -10.24 12.04
CA PHE A 294 20.99 -10.61 13.15
C PHE A 294 22.06 -11.63 12.68
N PRO A 295 23.07 -11.20 11.89
CA PRO A 295 24.06 -12.10 11.27
C PRO A 295 24.91 -12.86 12.29
N THR A 296 25.28 -14.09 11.91
CA THR A 296 26.11 -15.01 12.73
C THR A 296 27.61 -14.75 12.65
N ARG A 297 28.10 -14.12 11.58
CA ARG A 297 29.55 -13.99 11.34
C ARG A 297 30.16 -12.78 12.08
N PRO A 298 31.30 -12.95 12.78
CA PRO A 298 32.11 -11.83 13.28
C PRO A 298 32.60 -10.98 12.10
N GLY A 299 32.54 -9.65 12.22
CA GLY A 299 33.06 -8.71 11.20
C GLY A 299 32.07 -8.27 10.11
N VAL A 300 30.88 -8.88 9.99
CA VAL A 300 29.79 -8.32 9.17
C VAL A 300 28.99 -7.36 10.06
N SER A 301 28.97 -6.07 9.70
CA SER A 301 28.14 -5.08 10.38
C SER A 301 26.68 -5.51 10.31
N SER A 302 26.10 -5.90 11.45
CA SER A 302 24.65 -6.06 11.57
C SER A 302 24.00 -4.71 11.26
N ALA A 303 22.84 -4.71 10.60
CA ALA A 303 22.05 -3.49 10.41
C ALA A 303 21.77 -2.73 11.73
N LEU A 304 21.88 -3.43 12.87
CA LEU A 304 21.65 -2.92 14.22
C LEU A 304 22.93 -2.84 15.08
N ASN A 305 24.12 -3.18 14.54
CA ASN A 305 25.42 -3.19 15.25
C ASN A 305 25.38 -3.82 16.66
N LEU A 306 24.69 -4.94 16.79
CA LEU A 306 24.48 -5.65 18.07
C LEU A 306 25.73 -6.42 18.53
N ALA A 307 25.88 -6.59 19.86
CA ALA A 307 26.78 -7.59 20.44
C ALA A 307 26.32 -9.02 20.08
N GLU A 308 27.22 -9.99 20.11
CA GLU A 308 26.95 -11.37 19.68
C GLU A 308 25.80 -12.04 20.44
N GLU A 309 25.70 -11.80 21.75
CA GLU A 309 24.60 -12.28 22.60
C GLU A 309 23.25 -11.73 22.14
N GLY A 310 23.16 -10.42 21.89
CA GLY A 310 21.94 -9.77 21.41
C GLY A 310 21.52 -10.23 20.00
N ARG A 311 22.47 -10.66 19.16
CA ARG A 311 22.15 -11.25 17.84
C ARG A 311 21.52 -12.63 17.98
N THR A 312 22.04 -13.46 18.88
CA THR A 312 21.48 -14.80 19.12
C THR A 312 20.08 -14.71 19.70
N GLU A 313 19.87 -13.81 20.67
CA GLU A 313 18.56 -13.54 21.23
C GLU A 313 17.57 -13.02 20.17
N GLY A 314 17.99 -12.08 19.32
CA GLY A 314 17.16 -11.56 18.22
C GLY A 314 16.72 -12.64 17.22
N ARG A 315 17.62 -13.58 16.85
CA ARG A 315 17.26 -14.71 15.98
C ARG A 315 16.24 -15.62 16.65
N PHE A 316 16.43 -15.93 17.93
CA PHE A 316 15.50 -16.76 18.69
C PHE A 316 14.11 -16.14 18.73
N HIS A 317 14.01 -14.85 19.09
CA HIS A 317 12.72 -14.15 19.15
C HIS A 317 12.06 -14.06 17.76
N ALA A 318 12.82 -13.83 16.68
CA ALA A 318 12.28 -13.83 15.32
C ALA A 318 11.61 -15.19 14.98
N VAL A 319 12.27 -16.31 15.26
CA VAL A 319 11.70 -17.65 15.02
C VAL A 319 10.47 -17.89 15.91
N MET A 320 10.51 -17.48 17.18
CA MET A 320 9.37 -17.63 18.08
C MET A 320 8.15 -16.80 17.64
N LEU A 321 8.35 -15.59 17.10
CA LEU A 321 7.27 -14.80 16.49
C LEU A 321 6.71 -15.47 15.23
N GLY A 322 7.58 -16.05 14.40
CA GLY A 322 7.16 -16.87 13.26
C GLY A 322 6.34 -18.09 13.68
N LEU A 323 6.75 -18.79 14.74
CA LEU A 323 6.01 -19.91 15.32
C LEU A 323 4.65 -19.47 15.86
N ALA A 324 4.60 -18.37 16.62
CA ALA A 324 3.35 -17.81 17.13
C ALA A 324 2.37 -17.48 15.99
N THR A 325 2.88 -16.85 14.92
CA THR A 325 2.07 -16.49 13.73
C THR A 325 1.60 -17.74 12.98
N GLY A 326 2.46 -18.76 12.84
CA GLY A 326 2.09 -20.04 12.25
C GLY A 326 1.02 -20.79 13.05
N LEU A 327 1.13 -20.81 14.38
CA LEU A 327 0.10 -21.37 15.26
C LEU A 327 -1.22 -20.58 15.17
N GLN A 328 -1.15 -19.26 14.99
CA GLN A 328 -2.34 -18.43 14.82
C GLN A 328 -3.08 -18.77 13.52
N VAL A 329 -2.36 -19.02 12.42
CA VAL A 329 -2.96 -19.49 11.17
C VAL A 329 -3.70 -20.81 11.39
N LEU A 330 -3.11 -21.77 12.11
CA LEU A 330 -3.81 -23.02 12.43
C LEU A 330 -5.04 -22.79 13.30
N LEU A 331 -4.95 -21.90 14.28
CA LEU A 331 -6.09 -21.58 15.11
C LEU A 331 -7.23 -20.97 14.28
N ILE A 332 -6.95 -19.96 13.47
CA ILE A 332 -7.96 -19.23 12.68
C ILE A 332 -8.51 -20.09 11.53
N ASP A 333 -7.66 -20.76 10.76
CA ASP A 333 -8.07 -21.39 9.49
C ASP A 333 -8.42 -22.87 9.65
N TRP A 334 -8.02 -23.50 10.76
CA TRP A 334 -8.29 -24.92 11.01
C TRP A 334 -9.20 -25.18 12.21
N ILE A 335 -9.10 -24.41 13.30
CA ILE A 335 -9.89 -24.66 14.53
C ILE A 335 -11.16 -23.81 14.58
N VAL A 336 -11.06 -22.49 14.38
CA VAL A 336 -12.20 -21.56 14.53
C VAL A 336 -13.43 -21.93 13.67
N PRO A 337 -13.29 -22.32 12.38
CA PRO A 337 -14.45 -22.68 11.57
C PRO A 337 -15.20 -23.90 12.13
N ARG A 338 -14.51 -24.76 12.87
CA ARG A 338 -15.03 -26.03 13.40
C ARG A 338 -15.78 -25.80 14.71
N ALA A 339 -15.46 -24.73 15.42
CA ALA A 339 -16.23 -24.30 16.58
C ALA A 339 -17.69 -24.00 16.20
N GLN A 340 -17.89 -23.41 15.02
CA GLN A 340 -19.22 -23.12 14.48
C GLN A 340 -19.95 -24.40 14.06
N ASP A 341 -19.25 -25.32 13.37
CA ASP A 341 -19.81 -26.61 12.95
C ASP A 341 -20.23 -27.48 14.15
N TYR A 342 -19.37 -27.58 15.17
CA TYR A 342 -19.59 -28.42 16.35
C TYR A 342 -20.76 -27.94 17.20
N LEU A 343 -20.81 -26.64 17.48
CA LEU A 343 -21.75 -26.10 18.46
C LEU A 343 -23.09 -25.76 17.82
N GLY A 344 -23.13 -25.47 16.51
CA GLY A 344 -24.30 -24.86 15.87
C GLY A 344 -24.93 -25.56 14.69
N GLY A 345 -24.43 -26.73 14.25
CA GLY A 345 -25.04 -27.61 13.25
C GLY A 345 -25.84 -26.89 12.17
N ALA A 346 -25.21 -26.63 11.01
CA ALA A 346 -25.78 -25.90 9.87
C ALA A 346 -27.32 -26.03 9.74
N GLY A 347 -28.05 -24.96 10.07
CA GLY A 347 -29.42 -24.70 9.58
C GLY A 347 -30.61 -25.18 10.42
N ASN A 348 -30.44 -25.89 11.55
CA ASN A 348 -31.58 -26.55 12.23
C ASN A 348 -31.89 -26.05 13.67
N VAL A 349 -31.32 -24.91 14.08
CA VAL A 349 -31.40 -24.44 15.48
C VAL A 349 -32.30 -23.21 15.60
N SER A 350 -33.23 -23.20 16.56
CA SER A 350 -34.08 -22.04 16.85
C SER A 350 -33.26 -20.81 17.25
N ALA A 351 -33.75 -19.59 16.98
CA ALA A 351 -33.02 -18.33 17.22
C ALA A 351 -32.42 -18.23 18.64
N ASP A 352 -33.17 -18.64 19.67
CA ASP A 352 -32.72 -18.60 21.06
C ASP A 352 -31.55 -19.55 21.34
N LYS A 353 -31.57 -20.73 20.72
CA LYS A 353 -30.48 -21.71 20.85
C LYS A 353 -29.26 -21.32 20.02
N ALA A 354 -29.45 -20.60 18.91
CA ALA A 354 -28.35 -20.12 18.08
C ALA A 354 -27.45 -19.11 18.83
N GLN A 355 -28.04 -18.27 19.69
CA GLN A 355 -27.29 -17.33 20.51
C GLN A 355 -26.46 -18.04 21.59
N GLU A 356 -27.04 -19.02 22.29
CA GLU A 356 -26.33 -19.81 23.31
C GLU A 356 -25.15 -20.58 22.71
N VAL A 357 -25.38 -21.17 21.54
CA VAL A 357 -24.36 -21.85 20.74
C VAL A 357 -23.22 -20.91 20.35
N ALA A 358 -23.55 -19.71 19.84
CA ALA A 358 -22.56 -18.73 19.43
C ALA A 358 -21.70 -18.28 20.63
N GLN A 359 -22.32 -18.06 21.80
CA GLN A 359 -21.61 -17.73 23.03
C GLN A 359 -20.64 -18.84 23.47
N ARG A 360 -21.06 -20.12 23.37
CA ARG A 360 -20.18 -21.26 23.68
C ARG A 360 -19.02 -21.38 22.69
N ALA A 361 -19.26 -21.07 21.41
CA ALA A 361 -18.21 -21.08 20.39
C ALA A 361 -17.18 -19.97 20.65
N ASP A 362 -17.65 -18.77 20.95
CA ASP A 362 -16.79 -17.64 21.32
C ASP A 362 -15.98 -17.95 22.59
N ALA A 363 -16.60 -18.59 23.58
CA ALA A 363 -15.93 -19.02 24.81
C ALA A 363 -14.81 -20.03 24.51
N ALA A 364 -15.10 -21.06 23.70
CA ALA A 364 -14.11 -22.03 23.28
C ALA A 364 -12.94 -21.36 22.54
N ILE A 365 -13.23 -20.50 21.56
CA ILE A 365 -12.22 -19.79 20.78
C ILE A 365 -11.37 -18.88 21.69
N SER A 366 -11.99 -18.16 22.62
CA SER A 366 -11.29 -17.25 23.54
C SER A 366 -10.29 -17.99 24.43
N VAL A 367 -10.70 -19.14 24.99
CA VAL A 367 -9.83 -20.00 25.82
C VAL A 367 -8.63 -20.53 25.02
N LEU A 368 -8.80 -20.78 23.72
CA LEU A 368 -7.71 -21.23 22.85
C LEU A 368 -6.78 -20.10 22.40
N GLN A 369 -7.33 -18.92 22.12
CA GLN A 369 -6.57 -17.78 21.60
C GLN A 369 -5.71 -17.12 22.68
N VAL A 370 -6.23 -16.92 23.88
CA VAL A 370 -5.54 -16.13 24.91
C VAL A 370 -4.15 -16.68 25.29
N PRO A 371 -3.93 -18.00 25.49
CA PRO A 371 -2.59 -18.53 25.74
C PRO A 371 -1.60 -18.24 24.60
N LEU A 372 -2.06 -18.35 23.35
CA LEU A 372 -1.24 -18.06 22.18
C LEU A 372 -0.94 -16.55 22.06
N GLN A 373 -1.92 -15.69 22.38
CA GLN A 373 -1.74 -14.25 22.46
C GLN A 373 -0.72 -13.86 23.54
N ILE A 374 -0.78 -14.49 24.72
CA ILE A 374 0.19 -14.26 25.80
C ILE A 374 1.59 -14.67 25.35
N PHE A 375 1.73 -15.84 24.72
CA PHE A 375 3.01 -16.29 24.15
C PHE A 375 3.56 -15.29 23.14
N ALA A 376 2.75 -14.90 22.15
CA ALA A 376 3.13 -13.93 21.12
C ALA A 376 3.49 -12.57 21.72
N ALA A 377 2.71 -12.06 22.67
CA ALA A 377 2.92 -10.79 23.35
C ALA A 377 4.20 -10.79 24.19
N LEU A 378 4.51 -11.89 24.88
CA LEU A 378 5.74 -12.04 25.66
C LEU A 378 6.97 -12.00 24.75
N VAL A 379 6.95 -12.72 23.63
CA VAL A 379 8.05 -12.70 22.66
C VAL A 379 8.18 -11.32 22.01
N LEU A 380 7.07 -10.67 21.66
CA LEU A 380 7.04 -9.32 21.11
C LEU A 380 7.61 -8.29 22.11
N PHE A 381 7.26 -8.40 23.38
CA PHE A 381 7.80 -7.58 24.46
C PHE A 381 9.32 -7.76 24.58
N ARG A 382 9.81 -9.01 24.56
CA ARG A 382 11.25 -9.31 24.61
C ARG A 382 11.99 -8.76 23.39
N MET A 383 11.42 -8.89 22.20
CA MET A 383 11.96 -8.26 20.98
C MET A 383 12.00 -6.73 21.12
N GLY A 384 10.94 -6.11 21.67
CA GLY A 384 10.89 -4.67 21.91
C GLY A 384 11.96 -4.19 22.91
N GLN A 385 12.23 -4.96 23.97
CA GLN A 385 13.32 -4.70 24.91
C GLN A 385 14.69 -4.74 24.21
N LEU A 386 14.93 -5.73 23.35
CA LEU A 386 16.16 -5.87 22.58
C LEU A 386 16.38 -4.65 21.66
N LEU A 387 15.35 -4.22 20.94
CA LEU A 387 15.41 -3.04 20.06
C LEU A 387 15.63 -1.74 20.84
N ARG A 388 14.96 -1.57 21.99
CA ARG A 388 15.06 -0.37 22.82
C ARG A 388 16.44 -0.22 23.48
N LYS A 389 16.99 -1.30 24.06
CA LYS A 389 18.29 -1.29 24.76
C LYS A 389 19.43 -0.77 23.87
N GLN A 390 19.29 -0.90 22.56
CA GLN A 390 20.31 -0.55 21.59
C GLN A 390 20.16 0.89 21.08
N GLY A 391 18.93 1.38 20.95
CA GLY A 391 18.67 2.80 20.66
C GLY A 391 19.21 3.75 21.74
N SER A 392 19.39 3.30 22.98
CA SER A 392 19.94 4.11 24.07
C SER A 392 21.47 4.08 24.20
N LEU A 393 22.14 3.01 23.76
CA LEU A 393 23.57 2.80 24.04
C LEU A 393 24.53 3.63 23.16
N ARG A 394 24.05 4.34 22.14
CA ARG A 394 24.93 5.01 21.16
C ARG A 394 24.43 6.36 20.63
N ARG A 395 23.72 7.13 21.45
CA ARG A 395 23.22 8.46 21.08
C ARG A 395 24.32 9.52 20.86
N GLU A 396 25.59 9.19 21.10
CA GLU A 396 26.68 10.16 21.26
C GLU A 396 27.75 10.20 20.16
N GLN A 397 27.73 9.37 19.10
CA GLN A 397 28.90 9.28 18.19
C GLN A 397 28.68 9.37 16.67
N ASP A 398 27.46 9.32 16.11
CA ASP A 398 27.25 9.49 14.65
C ASP A 398 25.91 10.19 14.31
N GLU A 399 25.97 11.37 13.70
CA GLU A 399 24.78 12.09 13.21
C GLU A 399 24.07 11.32 12.07
N ASP A 400 24.83 10.64 11.20
CA ASP A 400 24.32 9.96 10.01
C ASP A 400 23.41 8.75 10.32
N THR A 401 23.54 8.16 11.52
CA THR A 401 22.75 6.98 11.92
C THR A 401 21.58 7.32 12.87
N ALA A 402 21.45 8.60 13.25
CA ALA A 402 20.52 9.03 14.30
C ALA A 402 19.04 8.74 13.98
N PHE A 403 18.63 8.85 12.71
CA PHE A 403 17.24 8.60 12.30
C PHE A 403 16.85 7.13 12.48
N ARG A 404 17.70 6.20 12.04
CA ARG A 404 17.45 4.75 12.16
C ARG A 404 17.32 4.34 13.62
N TYR A 405 18.17 4.87 14.50
CA TYR A 405 18.10 4.61 15.94
C TYR A 405 16.83 5.19 16.59
N LYS A 406 16.41 6.40 16.20
CA LYS A 406 15.11 6.96 16.66
C LYS A 406 13.95 6.08 16.24
N LEU A 407 13.93 5.59 15.00
CA LEU A 407 12.87 4.70 14.51
C LEU A 407 12.83 3.39 15.32
N LEU A 408 13.98 2.74 15.50
CA LEU A 408 14.08 1.49 16.27
C LEU A 408 13.66 1.67 17.73
N HIS A 409 13.95 2.84 18.32
CA HIS A 409 13.52 3.19 19.66
C HIS A 409 12.00 3.26 19.77
N TRP A 410 11.33 3.97 18.85
CA TRP A 410 9.86 4.07 18.83
C TRP A 410 9.18 2.74 18.53
N VAL A 411 9.73 1.97 17.58
CA VAL A 411 9.25 0.61 17.26
C VAL A 411 9.38 -0.31 18.48
N GLY A 412 10.54 -0.28 19.16
CA GLY A 412 10.75 -1.06 20.37
C GLY A 412 9.82 -0.66 21.51
N TYR A 413 9.55 0.64 21.69
CA TYR A 413 8.60 1.14 22.67
C TYR A 413 7.17 0.70 22.37
N ALA A 414 6.72 0.84 21.12
CA ALA A 414 5.40 0.38 20.68
C ALA A 414 5.23 -1.13 20.89
N ALA A 415 6.23 -1.95 20.53
CA ALA A 415 6.22 -3.39 20.75
C ALA A 415 6.11 -3.76 22.24
N ILE A 416 6.79 -3.01 23.13
CA ILE A 416 6.67 -3.18 24.58
C ILE A 416 5.27 -2.85 25.07
N VAL A 417 4.71 -1.70 24.66
CA VAL A 417 3.36 -1.27 25.06
C VAL A 417 2.32 -2.28 24.60
N ILE A 418 2.39 -2.72 23.33
CA ILE A 418 1.48 -3.73 22.78
C ILE A 418 1.65 -5.06 23.50
N GLY A 419 2.89 -5.49 23.77
CA GLY A 419 3.19 -6.72 24.50
C GLY A 419 2.67 -6.76 25.95
N ILE A 420 2.32 -5.60 26.53
CA ILE A 420 1.69 -5.49 27.84
C ILE A 420 0.17 -5.31 27.72
N CYS A 421 -0.28 -4.34 26.93
CA CYS A 421 -1.69 -3.97 26.85
C CYS A 421 -2.56 -5.02 26.14
N ALA A 422 -2.09 -5.59 25.04
CA ALA A 422 -2.86 -6.53 24.25
C ALA A 422 -3.23 -7.84 24.97
N PRO A 423 -2.31 -8.53 25.70
CA PRO A 423 -2.70 -9.72 26.45
C PRO A 423 -3.68 -9.40 27.58
N VAL A 424 -3.57 -8.21 28.22
CA VAL A 424 -4.55 -7.78 29.24
C VAL A 424 -5.94 -7.64 28.63
N LEU A 425 -6.06 -7.02 27.45
CA LEU A 425 -7.34 -6.93 26.71
C LEU A 425 -7.90 -8.33 26.38
N GLY A 426 -7.04 -9.23 25.90
CA GLY A 426 -7.44 -10.61 25.55
C GLY A 426 -7.96 -11.39 26.77
N VAL A 427 -7.27 -11.30 27.91
CA VAL A 427 -7.68 -11.96 29.16
C VAL A 427 -9.01 -11.42 29.68
N ILE A 428 -9.25 -10.11 29.59
CA ILE A 428 -10.51 -9.48 30.01
C ILE A 428 -11.69 -9.96 29.14
N GLY A 429 -11.45 -10.25 27.85
CA GLY A 429 -12.47 -10.69 26.91
C GLY A 429 -12.51 -9.88 25.60
N TYR A 430 -11.71 -8.82 25.49
CA TYR A 430 -11.53 -8.05 24.23
C TYR A 430 -10.55 -8.76 23.29
N VAL A 431 -10.84 -10.02 22.98
CA VAL A 431 -9.97 -10.92 22.20
C VAL A 431 -9.71 -10.37 20.80
N SER A 432 -10.73 -9.80 20.15
CA SER A 432 -10.61 -9.15 18.84
C SER A 432 -9.66 -7.95 18.88
N ALA A 433 -9.74 -7.10 19.91
CA ALA A 433 -8.85 -5.96 20.08
C ALA A 433 -7.39 -6.42 20.33
N ALA A 434 -7.19 -7.46 21.13
CA ALA A 434 -5.87 -8.05 21.33
C ALA A 434 -5.27 -8.58 20.01
N ASN A 435 -6.08 -9.26 19.19
CA ASN A 435 -5.66 -9.74 17.86
C ASN A 435 -5.31 -8.58 16.91
N ALA A 436 -6.10 -7.50 16.93
CA ALA A 436 -5.88 -6.30 16.13
C ALA A 436 -4.61 -5.51 16.53
N LEU A 437 -4.00 -5.82 17.67
CA LEU A 437 -2.74 -5.22 18.11
C LEU A 437 -1.54 -6.14 17.90
N ILE A 438 -1.62 -7.40 18.35
CA ILE A 438 -0.46 -8.32 18.38
C ILE A 438 -0.02 -8.71 16.97
N TRP A 439 -0.94 -9.21 16.14
CA TRP A 439 -0.57 -9.77 14.84
C TRP A 439 -0.08 -8.67 13.86
N PRO A 440 -0.76 -7.51 13.76
CA PRO A 440 -0.24 -6.39 12.99
C PRO A 440 1.12 -5.90 13.45
N ALA A 441 1.40 -5.88 14.75
CA ALA A 441 2.71 -5.50 15.28
C ALA A 441 3.81 -6.49 14.85
N ILE A 442 3.54 -7.80 14.92
CA ILE A 442 4.49 -8.83 14.49
C ILE A 442 4.76 -8.73 12.98
N LEU A 443 3.71 -8.58 12.16
CA LEU A 443 3.83 -8.42 10.71
C LEU A 443 4.56 -7.12 10.35
N SER A 444 4.33 -6.03 11.09
CA SER A 444 5.05 -4.77 10.91
C SER A 444 6.55 -4.93 11.16
N LEU A 445 6.95 -5.65 12.22
CA LEU A 445 8.36 -5.99 12.46
C LEU A 445 8.95 -6.84 11.32
N GLY A 446 8.19 -7.83 10.85
CA GLY A 446 8.58 -8.66 9.70
C GLY A 446 8.78 -7.84 8.42
N LEU A 447 7.88 -6.90 8.14
CA LEU A 447 7.96 -6.00 6.99
C LEU A 447 9.16 -5.04 7.10
N LEU A 448 9.39 -4.44 8.28
CA LEU A 448 10.56 -3.59 8.50
C LEU A 448 11.87 -4.37 8.36
N ALA A 449 11.92 -5.61 8.85
CA ALA A 449 13.04 -6.51 8.63
C ALA A 449 13.24 -6.81 7.13
N LEU A 450 12.16 -7.08 6.40
CA LEU A 450 12.22 -7.31 4.96
C LEU A 450 12.73 -6.07 4.21
N VAL A 451 12.25 -4.87 4.55
CA VAL A 451 12.74 -3.60 3.99
C VAL A 451 14.24 -3.43 4.23
N ALA A 452 14.72 -3.70 5.45
CA ALA A 452 16.14 -3.63 5.76
C ALA A 452 16.98 -4.62 4.93
N VAL A 453 16.47 -5.84 4.72
CA VAL A 453 17.13 -6.85 3.88
C VAL A 453 17.15 -6.42 2.41
N ILE A 454 16.04 -5.93 1.86
CA ILE A 454 15.99 -5.42 0.48
C ILE A 454 16.92 -4.23 0.31
N GLN A 455 16.96 -3.31 1.29
CA GLN A 455 17.87 -2.16 1.25
C GLN A 455 19.34 -2.60 1.21
N SER A 456 19.74 -3.60 2.01
CA SER A 456 21.10 -4.16 1.94
C SER A 456 21.42 -4.76 0.57
N PHE A 457 20.47 -5.47 -0.03
CA PHE A 457 20.61 -6.04 -1.36
C PHE A 457 20.76 -4.96 -2.46
N LEU A 458 19.97 -3.89 -2.38
CA LEU A 458 20.09 -2.75 -3.32
C LEU A 458 21.42 -2.01 -3.16
N ALA A 459 21.93 -1.88 -1.93
CA ALA A 459 23.23 -1.28 -1.69
C ALA A 459 24.36 -2.12 -2.32
N GLU A 460 24.31 -3.45 -2.16
CA GLU A 460 25.25 -4.38 -2.79
C GLU A 460 25.15 -4.35 -4.32
N LEU A 461 23.94 -4.26 -4.86
CA LEU A 461 23.69 -4.12 -6.30
C LEU A 461 24.32 -2.83 -6.84
N TYR A 462 24.15 -1.71 -6.13
CA TYR A 462 24.72 -0.42 -6.51
C TYR A 462 26.25 -0.46 -6.55
N VAL A 463 26.89 -1.07 -5.55
CA VAL A 463 28.35 -1.26 -5.51
C VAL A 463 28.83 -2.15 -6.66
N MET A 464 28.07 -3.19 -7.04
CA MET A 464 28.41 -4.08 -8.15
C MET A 464 28.45 -3.34 -9.51
N PHE A 465 27.49 -2.45 -9.77
CA PHE A 465 27.38 -1.72 -11.04
C PHE A 465 28.15 -0.38 -11.07
N GLY A 466 28.49 0.19 -9.92
CA GLY A 466 29.31 1.39 -9.80
C GLY A 466 30.79 1.12 -10.08
N ARG A 467 31.44 1.97 -10.89
CA ARG A 467 32.89 1.89 -11.18
C ARG A 467 33.81 2.44 -10.07
N GLY A 468 33.43 2.42 -8.78
CA GLY A 468 34.24 3.03 -7.72
C GLY A 468 34.04 2.44 -6.32
N ASP A 469 35.09 2.63 -5.50
CA ASP A 469 35.44 2.03 -4.21
C ASP A 469 34.31 1.74 -3.19
N GLU A 470 34.63 0.83 -2.25
CA GLU A 470 33.80 0.41 -1.11
C GLU A 470 33.26 1.58 -0.27
N THR A 471 33.90 2.76 -0.33
CA THR A 471 33.48 4.02 0.29
C THR A 471 32.14 4.57 -0.22
N ARG A 472 31.57 4.03 -1.32
CA ARG A 472 30.24 4.42 -1.83
C ARG A 472 29.05 3.72 -1.19
N ARG A 473 29.24 2.84 -0.18
CA ARG A 473 28.14 2.23 0.59
C ARG A 473 27.24 3.27 1.28
N GLU A 474 27.79 4.44 1.59
CA GLU A 474 27.08 5.60 2.17
C GLU A 474 26.63 6.63 1.10
N GLY A 475 26.66 6.25 -0.18
CA GLY A 475 26.21 7.12 -1.25
C GLY A 475 24.71 7.48 -1.12
N LEU A 476 24.34 8.63 -1.70
CA LEU A 476 22.95 9.11 -1.75
C LEU A 476 21.98 8.07 -2.34
N VAL A 477 22.44 7.22 -3.27
CA VAL A 477 21.58 6.25 -3.97
C VAL A 477 21.02 5.16 -3.04
N PRO A 478 21.81 4.40 -2.26
CA PRO A 478 21.30 3.49 -1.24
C PRO A 478 20.37 4.14 -0.20
N VAL A 479 20.65 5.38 0.19
CA VAL A 479 19.81 6.13 1.16
C VAL A 479 18.46 6.48 0.53
N LEU A 480 18.45 7.04 -0.69
CA LEU A 480 17.24 7.32 -1.45
C LEU A 480 16.45 6.05 -1.74
N ALA A 481 17.12 4.94 -2.07
CA ALA A 481 16.49 3.64 -2.24
C ALA A 481 15.81 3.17 -0.94
N GLY A 482 16.47 3.33 0.22
CA GLY A 482 15.88 3.06 1.53
C GLY A 482 14.67 3.93 1.83
N PHE A 483 14.72 5.22 1.51
CA PHE A 483 13.59 6.14 1.64
C PHE A 483 12.41 5.73 0.77
N VAL A 484 12.65 5.42 -0.52
CA VAL A 484 11.62 4.95 -1.44
C VAL A 484 11.02 3.62 -0.98
N LEU A 485 11.84 2.69 -0.47
CA LEU A 485 11.35 1.42 0.08
C LEU A 485 10.47 1.63 1.32
N MET A 486 10.84 2.56 2.22
CA MET A 486 10.01 2.92 3.36
C MET A 486 8.68 3.53 2.94
N LEU A 487 8.70 4.42 1.93
CA LEU A 487 7.48 5.00 1.36
C LEU A 487 6.61 3.92 0.71
N ALA A 488 7.21 2.96 0.01
CA ALA A 488 6.52 1.80 -0.56
C ALA A 488 5.98 0.82 0.51
N ALA A 489 6.59 0.78 1.69
CA ALA A 489 6.12 -0.03 2.82
C ALA A 489 4.91 0.58 3.54
N MET A 490 4.70 1.90 3.46
CA MET A 490 3.56 2.59 4.09
C MET A 490 2.18 2.02 3.71
N PRO A 491 1.82 1.80 2.43
CA PRO A 491 0.52 1.20 2.10
C PRO A 491 0.40 -0.23 2.64
N ILE A 492 1.50 -1.00 2.66
CA ILE A 492 1.49 -2.35 3.22
C ILE A 492 1.29 -2.30 4.75
N LEU A 493 1.94 -1.36 5.45
CA LEU A 493 1.71 -1.13 6.87
C LEU A 493 0.25 -0.73 7.15
N ALA A 494 -0.34 0.12 6.31
CA ALA A 494 -1.74 0.49 6.44
C ALA A 494 -2.64 -0.76 6.34
N LEU A 495 -2.42 -1.62 5.34
CA LEU A 495 -3.16 -2.87 5.18
C LEU A 495 -2.97 -3.83 6.37
N ILE A 496 -1.74 -3.93 6.90
CA ILE A 496 -1.43 -4.75 8.08
C ILE A 496 -2.24 -4.28 9.30
N TRP A 497 -2.43 -2.97 9.46
CA TRP A 497 -3.19 -2.36 10.56
C TRP A 497 -4.71 -2.27 10.31
N GLY A 498 -5.21 -2.90 9.25
CA GLY A 498 -6.64 -3.02 8.98
C GLY A 498 -7.20 -1.97 8.02
N ALA A 499 -6.36 -1.17 7.35
CA ALA A 499 -6.80 -0.40 6.21
C ALA A 499 -7.25 -1.33 5.09
N ARG A 500 -8.23 -0.89 4.31
CA ARG A 500 -8.80 -1.72 3.24
C ARG A 500 -8.11 -1.47 1.91
N ILE A 501 -8.10 -2.49 1.05
CA ILE A 501 -7.56 -2.35 -0.31
C ILE A 501 -8.36 -1.31 -1.10
N GLU A 502 -9.68 -1.21 -0.86
CA GLU A 502 -10.54 -0.25 -1.54
C GLU A 502 -10.20 1.20 -1.16
N ASP A 503 -9.88 1.45 0.12
CA ASP A 503 -9.42 2.76 0.59
C ASP A 503 -8.07 3.12 -0.07
N MET A 504 -7.15 2.15 -0.18
CA MET A 504 -5.86 2.35 -0.83
C MET A 504 -5.99 2.65 -2.32
N ALA A 505 -6.89 1.93 -3.01
CA ALA A 505 -7.17 2.15 -4.43
C ALA A 505 -7.79 3.53 -4.68
N GLU A 506 -8.64 4.01 -3.77
CA GLU A 506 -9.22 5.35 -3.83
C GLU A 506 -8.20 6.44 -3.58
N LEU A 507 -7.32 6.29 -2.58
CA LEU A 507 -6.20 7.21 -2.35
C LEU A 507 -5.28 7.28 -3.58
N TRP A 508 -4.99 6.12 -4.20
CA TRP A 508 -4.17 6.06 -5.41
C TRP A 508 -4.85 6.72 -6.62
N THR A 509 -6.15 6.51 -6.77
CA THR A 509 -6.94 7.14 -7.85
C THR A 509 -6.99 8.64 -7.64
N SER A 510 -7.31 9.10 -6.43
CA SER A 510 -7.33 10.52 -6.04
C SER A 510 -5.96 11.18 -6.21
N PHE A 511 -4.87 10.46 -5.89
CA PHE A 511 -3.52 10.94 -6.14
C PHE A 511 -3.23 11.12 -7.64
N ARG A 512 -3.64 10.17 -8.49
CA ARG A 512 -3.44 10.27 -9.95
C ARG A 512 -4.31 11.33 -10.61
N THR A 513 -5.58 11.44 -10.22
CA THR A 513 -6.54 12.39 -10.80
C THR A 513 -6.41 13.80 -10.21
N GLY A 514 -5.78 13.93 -9.05
CA GLY A 514 -5.59 15.18 -8.33
C GLY A 514 -6.78 15.58 -7.47
N VAL A 515 -6.51 16.43 -6.47
CA VAL A 515 -7.50 16.93 -5.51
C VAL A 515 -7.76 18.40 -5.79
N SER A 516 -9.03 18.81 -5.83
CA SER A 516 -9.43 20.21 -5.93
C SER A 516 -9.36 20.89 -4.56
N PHE A 517 -8.58 21.95 -4.42
CA PHE A 517 -8.54 22.79 -3.22
C PHE A 517 -8.72 24.25 -3.63
N GLY A 518 -9.79 24.90 -3.13
CA GLY A 518 -10.06 26.33 -3.41
C GLY A 518 -10.24 26.65 -4.90
N GLY A 519 -10.80 25.73 -5.69
CA GLY A 519 -10.98 25.89 -7.15
C GLY A 519 -9.76 25.50 -7.99
N VAL A 520 -8.60 25.22 -7.38
CA VAL A 520 -7.39 24.75 -8.09
C VAL A 520 -7.27 23.23 -7.97
N ARG A 521 -7.19 22.54 -9.11
CA ARG A 521 -6.96 21.09 -9.15
C ARG A 521 -5.46 20.79 -9.09
N ILE A 522 -5.00 20.29 -7.94
CA ILE A 522 -3.62 19.86 -7.78
C ILE A 522 -3.52 18.39 -8.18
N SER A 523 -2.96 18.12 -9.35
CA SER A 523 -2.66 16.77 -9.82
C SER A 523 -1.18 16.63 -10.17
N PRO A 524 -0.61 15.40 -10.13
CA PRO A 524 0.75 15.14 -10.58
C PRO A 524 0.98 15.58 -12.03
N THR A 525 -0.04 15.46 -12.88
CA THR A 525 0.00 15.92 -14.27
C THR A 525 0.13 17.43 -14.35
N VAL A 526 -0.69 18.18 -13.59
CA VAL A 526 -0.63 19.65 -13.54
C VAL A 526 0.73 20.11 -13.03
N PHE A 527 1.26 19.47 -11.99
CA PHE A 527 2.60 19.77 -11.45
C PHE A 527 3.70 19.49 -12.48
N LEU A 528 3.61 18.39 -13.22
CA LEU A 528 4.58 18.05 -14.26
C LEU A 528 4.51 19.05 -15.42
N THR A 529 3.32 19.42 -15.87
CA THR A 529 3.13 20.46 -16.90
C THR A 529 3.73 21.78 -16.45
N PHE A 530 3.44 22.22 -15.22
CA PHE A 530 4.05 23.40 -14.60
C PHE A 530 5.59 23.32 -14.63
N ALA A 531 6.16 22.21 -14.15
CA ALA A 531 7.60 22.02 -14.07
C ALA A 531 8.27 22.04 -15.45
N VAL A 532 7.66 21.41 -16.46
CA VAL A 532 8.17 21.37 -17.83
C VAL A 532 8.11 22.76 -18.47
N VAL A 533 6.97 23.45 -18.38
CA VAL A 533 6.80 24.80 -18.95
C VAL A 533 7.75 25.80 -18.27
N PHE A 534 7.85 25.75 -16.95
CA PHE A 534 8.80 26.56 -16.20
C PHE A 534 10.26 26.27 -16.59
N ALA A 535 10.64 24.99 -16.71
CA ALA A 535 11.98 24.60 -17.11
C ALA A 535 12.33 25.10 -18.52
N ILE A 536 11.40 25.02 -19.47
CA ILE A 536 11.57 25.56 -20.82
C ILE A 536 11.74 27.09 -20.78
N GLY A 537 10.83 27.80 -20.09
CA GLY A 537 10.90 29.27 -19.96
C GLY A 537 12.19 29.76 -19.27
N TYR A 538 12.62 29.05 -18.22
CA TYR A 538 13.89 29.29 -17.55
C TYR A 538 15.09 29.03 -18.47
N MET A 539 15.06 27.94 -19.23
CA MET A 539 16.12 27.62 -20.19
C MET A 539 16.23 28.69 -21.28
N VAL A 540 15.11 29.12 -21.86
CA VAL A 540 15.05 30.20 -22.85
C VAL A 540 15.62 31.50 -22.27
N THR A 541 15.20 31.88 -21.06
CA THR A 541 15.71 33.07 -20.36
C THR A 541 17.22 33.00 -20.18
N ARG A 542 17.75 31.85 -19.76
CA ARG A 542 19.18 31.64 -19.55
C ARG A 542 19.99 31.68 -20.85
N LEU A 543 19.43 31.15 -21.94
CA LEU A 543 20.04 31.24 -23.28
C LEU A 543 20.08 32.69 -23.77
N LEU A 544 19.00 33.45 -23.60
CA LEU A 544 18.93 34.89 -23.93
C LEU A 544 19.96 35.70 -23.13
N GLN A 545 20.03 35.49 -21.81
CA GLN A 545 21.05 36.13 -20.96
C GLN A 545 22.47 35.78 -21.41
N GLY A 546 22.72 34.51 -21.75
CA GLY A 546 24.01 34.06 -22.27
C GLY A 546 24.38 34.72 -23.61
N ALA A 547 23.41 34.82 -24.53
CA ALA A 547 23.60 35.46 -25.83
C ALA A 547 23.84 36.98 -25.69
N LEU A 548 23.05 37.66 -24.86
CA LEU A 548 23.27 39.09 -24.57
C LEU A 548 24.66 39.33 -23.99
N LYS A 549 25.06 38.55 -22.99
CA LYS A 549 26.35 38.68 -22.30
C LYS A 549 27.55 38.42 -23.19
N SER A 550 27.47 37.41 -24.07
CA SER A 550 28.60 36.95 -24.88
C SER A 550 28.72 37.63 -26.23
N SER A 551 27.60 37.98 -26.87
CA SER A 551 27.59 38.32 -28.31
C SER A 551 27.09 39.73 -28.61
N ILE A 552 26.17 40.28 -27.81
CA ILE A 552 25.48 41.54 -28.11
C ILE A 552 26.04 42.70 -27.28
N LEU A 553 25.96 42.61 -25.95
CA LEU A 553 26.35 43.68 -25.02
C LEU A 553 27.85 44.07 -25.11
N PRO A 554 28.79 43.14 -25.35
CA PRO A 554 30.21 43.52 -25.52
C PRO A 554 30.47 44.39 -26.75
N LYS A 555 29.56 44.41 -27.73
CA LYS A 555 29.69 45.22 -28.97
C LYS A 555 29.00 46.58 -28.88
N THR A 556 28.36 46.88 -27.75
CA THR A 556 27.71 48.17 -27.48
C THR A 556 28.59 49.07 -26.61
N THR A 557 28.33 50.39 -26.63
CA THR A 557 29.04 51.42 -25.86
C THR A 557 28.67 51.47 -24.36
N ILE A 558 27.92 50.47 -23.86
CA ILE A 558 27.42 50.39 -22.49
C ILE A 558 28.55 49.92 -21.55
N ASP A 559 28.68 50.57 -20.39
CA ASP A 559 29.67 50.23 -19.37
C ASP A 559 29.37 48.89 -18.69
N LYS A 560 30.34 48.31 -17.97
CA LYS A 560 30.17 47.00 -17.32
C LYS A 560 29.05 46.97 -16.27
N GLY A 561 28.77 48.10 -15.62
CA GLY A 561 27.66 48.24 -14.68
C GLY A 561 26.31 48.15 -15.39
N GLY A 562 26.13 48.93 -16.47
CA GLY A 562 24.94 48.88 -17.32
C GLY A 562 24.69 47.51 -17.95
N GLN A 563 25.74 46.83 -18.42
CA GLN A 563 25.61 45.47 -18.98
C GLN A 563 25.09 44.46 -17.95
N ASN A 564 25.64 44.48 -16.73
CA ASN A 564 25.18 43.60 -15.64
C ASN A 564 23.75 43.93 -15.19
N ALA A 565 23.38 45.21 -15.16
CA ALA A 565 22.02 45.63 -14.84
C ALA A 565 21.00 45.11 -15.86
N ILE A 566 21.31 45.23 -17.17
CA ILE A 566 20.45 44.73 -18.26
C ILE A 566 20.30 43.21 -18.19
N ILE A 567 21.41 42.48 -18.01
CA ILE A 567 21.37 41.00 -17.93
C ILE A 567 20.55 40.54 -16.72
N SER A 568 20.71 41.20 -15.57
CA SER A 568 19.98 40.87 -14.34
C SER A 568 18.50 41.21 -14.46
N GLY A 569 18.17 42.39 -15.00
CA GLY A 569 16.79 42.81 -15.27
C GLY A 569 16.07 41.86 -16.21
N LEU A 570 16.70 41.48 -17.32
CA LEU A 570 16.17 40.47 -18.25
C LEU A 570 15.97 39.11 -17.56
N GLY A 571 16.87 38.75 -16.64
CA GLY A 571 16.75 37.53 -15.83
C GLY A 571 15.53 37.53 -14.93
N TYR A 572 15.32 38.61 -14.18
CA TYR A 572 14.18 38.73 -13.28
C TYR A 572 12.86 38.74 -14.04
N VAL A 573 12.77 39.52 -15.12
CA VAL A 573 11.58 39.56 -15.98
C VAL A 573 11.33 38.22 -16.65
N GLY A 574 12.38 37.57 -17.16
CA GLY A 574 12.26 36.27 -17.81
C GLY A 574 11.83 35.14 -16.87
N ILE A 575 12.38 35.07 -15.65
CA ILE A 575 11.96 34.11 -14.64
C ILE A 575 10.51 34.37 -14.21
N PHE A 576 10.14 35.65 -14.04
CA PHE A 576 8.76 36.03 -13.69
C PHE A 576 7.76 35.62 -14.79
N LEU A 577 8.08 35.90 -16.06
CA LEU A 577 7.26 35.46 -17.20
C LEU A 577 7.19 33.94 -17.32
N ALA A 578 8.30 33.23 -17.12
CA ALA A 578 8.33 31.77 -17.10
C ALA A 578 7.43 31.20 -16.00
N ALA A 579 7.42 31.82 -14.81
CA ALA A 579 6.51 31.45 -13.73
C ALA A 579 5.05 31.71 -14.11
N LEU A 580 4.72 32.88 -14.65
CA LEU A 580 3.34 33.21 -15.08
C LEU A 580 2.82 32.23 -16.15
N LEU A 581 3.63 31.93 -17.16
CA LEU A 581 3.28 30.97 -18.21
C LEU A 581 3.09 29.57 -17.64
N ALA A 582 3.95 29.14 -16.71
CA ALA A 582 3.82 27.86 -16.05
C ALA A 582 2.51 27.78 -15.21
N ILE A 583 2.20 28.82 -14.43
CA ILE A 583 0.95 28.90 -13.65
C ILE A 583 -0.29 28.89 -14.56
N SER A 584 -0.27 29.66 -15.66
CA SER A 584 -1.37 29.68 -16.63
C SER A 584 -1.55 28.34 -17.32
N SER A 585 -0.46 27.69 -17.74
CA SER A 585 -0.51 26.35 -18.36
C SER A 585 -0.97 25.24 -17.42
N ALA A 586 -0.86 25.47 -16.11
CA ALA A 586 -1.37 24.60 -15.06
C ALA A 586 -2.90 24.75 -14.84
N GLY A 587 -3.56 25.65 -15.58
CA GLY A 587 -5.00 25.91 -15.46
C GLY A 587 -5.39 26.72 -14.22
N ILE A 588 -4.43 27.45 -13.62
CA ILE A 588 -4.68 28.30 -12.46
C ILE A 588 -5.09 29.69 -12.97
N ASP A 589 -6.24 30.18 -12.50
CA ASP A 589 -6.72 31.52 -12.84
C ASP A 589 -5.82 32.61 -12.24
N LEU A 590 -5.23 33.41 -13.12
CA LEU A 590 -4.32 34.50 -12.79
C LEU A 590 -5.03 35.85 -12.59
N SER A 591 -6.36 35.91 -12.70
CA SER A 591 -7.14 37.15 -12.61
C SER A 591 -6.87 37.92 -11.32
N SER A 592 -6.78 37.22 -10.18
CA SER A 592 -6.42 37.83 -8.88
C SER A 592 -4.96 38.31 -8.83
N LEU A 593 -4.04 37.64 -9.51
CA LEU A 593 -2.63 38.01 -9.59
C LEU A 593 -2.42 39.24 -10.49
N ALA A 594 -3.23 39.39 -11.54
CA ALA A 594 -3.18 40.52 -12.46
C ALA A 594 -3.46 41.86 -11.75
N ILE A 595 -4.38 41.85 -10.77
CA ILE A 595 -4.67 43.03 -9.92
C ILE A 595 -3.45 43.42 -9.09
N VAL A 596 -2.79 42.44 -8.46
CA VAL A 596 -1.58 42.68 -7.64
C VAL A 596 -0.41 43.14 -8.49
N ALA A 597 -0.20 42.53 -9.66
CA ALA A 597 0.83 42.92 -10.61
C ALA A 597 0.60 44.34 -11.15
N GLY A 598 -0.65 44.73 -11.40
CA GLY A 598 -1.02 46.10 -11.77
C GLY A 598 -0.64 47.12 -10.70
N ALA A 599 -1.00 46.85 -9.43
CA ALA A 599 -0.65 47.72 -8.31
C ALA A 599 0.88 47.83 -8.10
N LEU A 600 1.61 46.71 -8.22
CA LEU A 600 3.07 46.69 -8.11
C LEU A 600 3.75 47.44 -9.25
N SER A 601 3.27 47.30 -10.49
CA SER A 601 3.79 48.01 -11.66
C SER A 601 3.65 49.52 -11.50
N VAL A 602 2.50 49.99 -11.02
CA VAL A 602 2.25 51.40 -10.71
C VAL A 602 3.16 51.89 -9.59
N GLY A 603 3.30 51.12 -8.49
CA GLY A 603 4.18 51.48 -7.38
C GLY A 603 5.66 51.58 -7.77
N ILE A 604 6.15 50.64 -8.58
CA ILE A 604 7.52 50.69 -9.14
C ILE A 604 7.69 51.89 -10.07
N GLY A 605 6.68 52.20 -10.89
CA GLY A 605 6.68 53.37 -11.77
C GLY A 605 6.79 54.70 -11.01
N PHE A 606 6.04 54.86 -9.93
CA PHE A 606 6.16 56.03 -9.04
C PHE A 606 7.52 56.08 -8.31
N GLY A 607 8.06 54.94 -7.89
CA GLY A 607 9.38 54.88 -7.24
C GLY A 607 10.56 55.21 -8.17
N LEU A 608 10.46 54.83 -9.44
CA LEU A 608 11.47 55.13 -10.48
C LEU A 608 11.36 56.54 -11.06
N GLN A 609 10.26 57.25 -10.82
CA GLN A 609 9.99 58.56 -11.41
C GLN A 609 11.11 59.57 -11.09
N ASN A 610 11.59 59.60 -9.84
CA ASN A 610 12.69 60.47 -9.41
C ASN A 610 14.04 60.10 -10.04
N ILE A 611 14.26 58.82 -10.34
CA ILE A 611 15.51 58.37 -10.98
C ILE A 611 15.50 58.77 -12.45
N VAL A 612 14.41 58.50 -13.17
CA VAL A 612 14.26 58.85 -14.58
C VAL A 612 14.29 60.37 -14.79
N SER A 613 13.69 61.15 -13.89
CA SER A 613 13.73 62.63 -13.93
C SER A 613 15.12 63.23 -13.73
N ASN A 614 16.10 62.47 -13.24
CA ASN A 614 17.50 62.92 -13.14
C ASN A 614 18.35 62.50 -14.37
N PHE A 615 17.81 61.64 -15.24
CA PHE A 615 18.49 61.16 -16.46
C PHE A 615 18.00 61.83 -17.75
N VAL A 616 16.78 62.40 -17.75
CA VAL A 616 16.24 63.30 -18.77
C VAL A 616 16.61 64.73 -18.40
#